data_AF-A0A7X2SYM0-F1
#
_entry.id   AF-A0A7X2SYM0-F1
#
_cell.length_a   1.000
_cell.length_b   1.000
_cell.length_c   1.000
_cell.angle_alpha   90.00
_cell.angle_beta   90.00
_cell.angle_gamma   90.00
#
_symmetry.space_group_name_H-M   'P 1'
#
loop_
_entity.id
_entity.type
_entity.pdbx_description
1 polymer ?
#
loop_
_entity_poly.entity_id
_entity_poly.type
_entity_poly.pdbx_seq_one_letter_code
_entity_poly.pdbx_strand_id
1 'polypeptide(L)'
;NPYYAVILVTVCLALGLVWLERRPHLAIDTLLGIMAHSALSLGLVVVSLMKNVRVDLMAYLFGDLLAVTPDDLWMMGGGVVIVLLVMAWQWRSLLSMTISPGLAQGGGVNIQRTRLILMLVTALTIGVAMKFVGALIITSLLIIPAATARRFVRSPEGMAAVAVVIGVIAVTGGLTFSAFYDTP
;
A
#
# COMPACT_ATOMS: atom_id res chain seq x y z
N ASN A 1 1.27 19.03 7.31
CA ASN A 1 2.18 18.36 6.37
C ASN A 1 1.35 17.38 5.53
N PRO A 2 1.33 17.51 4.19
CA PRO A 2 0.48 16.71 3.28
C PRO A 2 0.66 15.20 3.48
N TYR A 3 1.83 14.74 3.90
CA TYR A 3 2.11 13.32 4.13
C TYR A 3 1.22 12.70 5.22
N TYR A 4 1.06 13.36 6.36
CA TYR A 4 0.17 12.88 7.42
C TYR A 4 -1.30 12.91 6.99
N ALA A 5 -1.68 13.88 6.15
CA ALA A 5 -3.03 13.94 5.60
C ALA A 5 -3.31 12.76 4.67
N VAL A 6 -2.36 12.40 3.80
CA VAL A 6 -2.46 11.21 2.94
C VAL A 6 -2.61 9.96 3.80
N ILE A 7 -1.70 9.72 4.76
CA ILE A 7 -1.79 8.54 5.64
C ILE A 7 -3.14 8.48 6.37
N LEU A 8 -3.58 9.60 6.95
CA LEU A 8 -4.84 9.66 7.68
C LEU A 8 -6.03 9.34 6.77
N VAL A 9 -6.09 9.94 5.58
CA VAL A 9 -7.16 9.68 4.62
C VAL A 9 -7.14 8.23 4.14
N THR A 10 -5.96 7.67 3.81
CA THR A 10 -5.84 6.28 3.36
C THR A 10 -6.26 5.30 4.47
N VAL A 11 -5.90 5.58 5.72
CA VAL A 11 -6.33 4.78 6.89
C VAL A 11 -7.83 4.90 7.11
N CYS A 12 -8.40 6.12 7.05
CA CYS A 12 -9.84 6.33 7.15
C CYS A 12 -10.62 5.59 6.06
N LEU A 13 -10.13 5.63 4.81
CA LEU A 13 -10.72 4.88 3.70
C LEU A 13 -10.60 3.36 3.93
N ALA A 14 -9.45 2.86 4.37
CA ALA A 14 -9.29 1.44 4.70
C ALA A 14 -10.28 0.99 5.79
N LEU A 15 -10.44 1.79 6.85
CA LEU A 15 -11.41 1.54 7.92
C LEU A 15 -12.85 1.56 7.40
N GLY A 16 -13.19 2.55 6.57
CA GLY A 16 -14.50 2.65 5.92
C GLY A 16 -14.81 1.42 5.07
N LEU A 17 -13.84 0.96 4.28
CA LEU A 17 -13.97 -0.23 3.44
C LEU A 17 -14.22 -1.48 4.28
N VAL A 18 -13.41 -1.70 5.32
CA VAL A 18 -13.57 -2.87 6.22
C VAL A 18 -14.92 -2.84 6.91
N TRP A 19 -15.39 -1.66 7.33
CA TRP A 19 -16.69 -1.52 7.97
C TRP A 19 -17.83 -1.82 6.99
N LEU A 20 -17.70 -1.39 5.73
CA LEU A 20 -18.70 -1.60 4.69
C LEU A 20 -18.73 -3.06 4.19
N GLU A 21 -17.57 -3.72 4.14
CA GLU A 21 -17.42 -5.15 3.81
C GLU A 21 -18.15 -6.07 4.81
N ARG A 22 -18.36 -5.62 6.06
CA ARG A 22 -19.16 -6.37 7.03
C ARG A 22 -20.64 -6.48 6.66
N ARG A 23 -21.12 -5.70 5.69
CA ARG A 23 -22.51 -5.74 5.24
C ARG A 23 -22.63 -6.73 4.07
N PRO A 24 -23.42 -7.81 4.19
CA PRO A 24 -23.44 -8.92 3.22
C PRO A 24 -24.11 -8.59 1.88
N HIS A 25 -24.62 -7.38 1.68
CA HIS A 25 -25.49 -7.05 0.54
C HIS A 25 -24.76 -6.56 -0.71
N LEU A 26 -23.45 -6.27 -0.63
CA LEU A 26 -22.71 -5.70 -1.76
C LEU A 26 -21.42 -6.47 -2.01
N ALA A 27 -21.12 -6.73 -3.29
CA ALA A 27 -19.86 -7.33 -3.68
C ALA A 27 -18.70 -6.39 -3.32
N ILE A 28 -17.62 -6.95 -2.78
CA ILE A 28 -16.47 -6.17 -2.32
C ILE A 28 -15.85 -5.34 -3.46
N ASP A 29 -15.86 -5.88 -4.68
CA ASP A 29 -15.35 -5.19 -5.87
C ASP A 29 -16.19 -3.95 -6.21
N THR A 30 -17.51 -4.03 -6.01
CA THR A 30 -18.42 -2.89 -6.17
C THR A 30 -18.15 -1.84 -5.09
N LEU A 31 -17.98 -2.25 -3.83
CA LEU A 31 -17.68 -1.33 -2.73
C LEU A 31 -16.34 -0.61 -2.94
N LEU A 32 -15.30 -1.37 -3.32
CA LEU A 32 -13.99 -0.85 -3.64
C LEU A 32 -14.07 0.17 -4.78
N GLY A 33 -14.78 -0.16 -5.86
CA GLY A 33 -14.98 0.72 -7.01
C GLY A 33 -15.69 2.02 -6.64
N ILE A 34 -16.81 1.95 -5.92
CA ILE A 34 -17.59 3.12 -5.49
C ILE A 34 -16.73 4.01 -4.59
N MET A 35 -16.06 3.43 -3.60
CA MET A 35 -15.24 4.19 -2.67
C MET A 35 -14.06 4.88 -3.35
N ALA A 36 -13.35 4.18 -4.25
CA ALA A 36 -12.23 4.75 -4.98
C ALA A 36 -12.65 5.95 -5.84
N HIS A 37 -13.70 5.80 -6.65
CA HIS A 37 -14.20 6.89 -7.50
C HIS A 37 -14.80 8.04 -6.69
N SER A 38 -15.47 7.73 -5.57
CA SER A 38 -16.02 8.75 -4.67
C SER A 38 -14.91 9.56 -3.98
N ALA A 39 -13.88 8.88 -3.49
CA ALA A 39 -12.72 9.53 -2.88
C ALA A 39 -11.95 10.40 -3.89
N LEU A 40 -11.74 9.90 -5.12
CA LEU A 40 -11.09 10.63 -6.19
C LEU A 40 -11.90 11.87 -6.61
N SER A 41 -13.21 11.71 -6.84
CA SER A 41 -14.11 12.81 -7.19
C SER A 41 -14.13 13.88 -6.09
N LEU A 42 -14.29 13.47 -4.83
CA LEU A 42 -14.30 14.39 -3.69
C LEU A 42 -12.95 15.10 -3.54
N GLY A 43 -11.83 14.39 -3.70
CA GLY A 43 -10.50 14.98 -3.72
C GLY A 43 -10.33 16.03 -4.82
N LEU A 44 -10.80 15.73 -6.03
CA LEU A 44 -10.74 16.65 -7.17
C LEU A 44 -11.60 17.90 -6.95
N VAL A 45 -12.80 17.76 -6.38
CA VAL A 45 -13.66 18.89 -6.00
C VAL A 45 -12.96 19.77 -4.97
N VAL A 46 -12.38 19.18 -3.92
CA VAL A 46 -11.63 19.93 -2.89
C VAL A 46 -10.48 20.71 -3.51
N VAL A 47 -9.71 20.09 -4.41
CA VAL A 47 -8.62 20.75 -5.13
C VAL A 47 -9.14 21.88 -6.02
N SER A 48 -10.23 21.67 -6.74
CA SER A 48 -10.82 22.69 -7.63
C SER A 48 -11.28 23.94 -6.88
N LEU A 49 -11.67 23.82 -5.61
CA LEU A 49 -12.05 24.94 -4.75
C LEU A 49 -10.83 25.72 -4.22
N MET A 50 -9.62 25.17 -4.30
CA MET A 50 -8.39 25.84 -3.85
C MET A 50 -7.83 26.76 -4.96
N LYS A 51 -8.10 28.06 -4.85
CA LYS A 51 -7.72 29.05 -5.89
C LYS A 51 -6.22 29.25 -6.12
N ASN A 52 -5.37 28.92 -5.13
CA ASN A 52 -3.92 29.20 -5.17
C ASN A 52 -3.03 27.95 -5.13
N VAL A 53 -3.59 26.75 -5.32
CA VAL A 53 -2.81 25.50 -5.27
C VAL A 53 -2.79 24.87 -6.66
N ARG A 54 -1.64 24.89 -7.32
CA ARG A 54 -1.41 24.06 -8.51
C ARG A 54 -1.01 22.67 -8.04
N VAL A 55 -1.92 21.71 -8.20
CA VAL A 55 -1.62 20.31 -7.93
C VAL A 55 -1.02 19.69 -9.19
N ASP A 56 0.20 19.21 -9.08
CA ASP A 56 0.81 18.40 -10.14
C ASP A 56 0.33 16.94 -10.00
N LEU A 57 -0.74 16.59 -10.71
CA LEU A 57 -1.26 15.23 -10.71
C LEU A 57 -0.25 14.22 -11.27
N MET A 58 0.60 14.63 -12.22
CA MET A 58 1.58 13.73 -12.82
C MET A 58 2.60 13.29 -11.78
N ALA A 59 3.10 14.23 -10.97
CA ALA A 59 3.98 13.93 -9.85
C ALA A 59 3.33 12.99 -8.81
N TYR A 60 2.02 13.07 -8.56
CA TYR A 60 1.33 12.13 -7.66
C TYR A 60 1.10 10.74 -8.27
N LEU A 61 0.88 10.65 -9.58
CA LEU A 61 0.63 9.40 -10.29
C LEU A 61 1.91 8.59 -10.50
N PHE A 62 2.99 9.26 -10.90
CA PHE A 62 4.28 8.63 -11.24
C PHE A 62 5.36 8.80 -10.16
N GLY A 63 5.12 9.65 -9.16
CA GLY A 63 6.11 9.97 -8.14
C GLY A 63 7.06 11.07 -8.60
N ASP A 64 7.75 11.68 -7.63
CA ASP A 64 8.86 12.60 -7.89
C ASP A 64 9.95 12.37 -6.84
N LEU A 65 11.04 11.74 -7.28
CA LEU A 65 12.19 11.45 -6.42
C LEU A 65 12.90 12.72 -5.93
N LEU A 66 12.93 13.76 -6.75
CA LEU A 66 13.66 15.00 -6.47
C LEU A 66 12.92 15.86 -5.45
N ALA A 67 11.60 15.67 -5.31
CA ALA A 67 10.77 16.35 -4.32
C ALA A 67 10.84 15.71 -2.90
N VAL A 68 11.66 14.68 -2.69
CA VAL A 68 11.82 14.01 -1.40
C VAL A 68 12.85 14.73 -0.53
N THR A 69 12.46 15.05 0.71
CA THR A 69 13.31 15.73 1.69
C THR A 69 13.88 14.74 2.72
N PRO A 70 14.97 15.09 3.43
CA PRO A 70 15.52 14.25 4.51
C PRO A 70 14.51 13.92 5.61
N ASP A 71 13.57 14.82 5.91
CA ASP A 71 12.51 14.57 6.89
C ASP A 71 11.53 13.49 6.41
N ASP A 72 11.25 13.43 5.10
CA ASP A 72 10.42 12.38 4.52
C ASP A 72 11.06 11.00 4.67
N LEU A 73 12.40 10.90 4.56
CA LEU A 73 13.15 9.66 4.77
C LEU A 73 13.00 9.13 6.20
N TRP A 74 13.06 10.00 7.21
CA TRP A 74 12.82 9.60 8.60
C TRP A 74 11.39 9.12 8.83
N MET A 75 10.41 9.79 8.23
CA MET A 75 9.01 9.38 8.29
C MET A 75 8.76 8.04 7.61
N MET A 76 9.37 7.82 6.44
CA MET A 76 9.33 6.53 5.74
C MET A 76 9.99 5.43 6.56
N GLY A 77 11.16 5.69 7.12
CA GLY A 77 11.87 4.75 8.01
C GLY A 77 11.01 4.35 9.21
N GLY A 78 10.38 5.33 9.88
CA GLY A 78 9.45 5.08 10.97
C GLY A 78 8.24 4.24 10.53
N GLY A 79 7.65 4.56 9.37
CA GLY A 79 6.54 3.79 8.79
C GLY A 79 6.93 2.33 8.51
N VAL A 80 8.11 2.10 7.92
CA VAL A 80 8.64 0.75 7.66
C VAL A 80 8.83 -0.03 8.97
N VAL A 81 9.41 0.61 10.00
CA VAL A 81 9.58 -0.04 11.32
C VAL A 81 8.23 -0.45 11.91
N ILE A 82 7.22 0.42 11.86
CA ILE A 82 5.86 0.12 12.34
C ILE A 82 5.27 -1.06 11.57
N VAL A 83 5.36 -1.04 10.23
CA VAL A 83 4.86 -2.12 9.37
C VAL A 83 5.52 -3.45 9.71
N LEU A 84 6.85 -3.47 9.82
CA LEU A 84 7.61 -4.68 10.16
C LEU A 84 7.27 -5.20 11.56
N LEU A 85 7.11 -4.33 12.55
CA LEU A 85 6.71 -4.73 13.90
C LEU A 85 5.31 -5.36 13.92
N VAL A 86 4.34 -4.75 13.24
CA VAL A 86 2.98 -5.29 13.14
C VAL A 86 2.98 -6.62 12.39
N MET A 87 3.74 -6.73 11.30
CA MET A 87 3.87 -7.98 10.55
C MET A 87 4.53 -9.08 11.39
N ALA A 88 5.60 -8.78 12.13
CA ALA A 88 6.28 -9.74 13.00
C ALA A 88 5.35 -10.21 14.13
N TRP A 89 4.59 -9.29 14.74
CA TRP A 89 3.63 -9.61 15.79
C TRP A 89 2.48 -10.50 15.29
N GLN A 90 1.92 -10.19 14.11
CA GLN A 90 0.74 -10.88 13.55
C GLN A 90 1.10 -12.00 12.56
N TRP A 91 2.38 -12.33 12.39
CA TRP A 91 2.88 -13.24 11.35
C TRP A 91 2.12 -14.57 11.31
N ARG A 92 1.99 -15.22 12.46
CA ARG A 92 1.29 -16.51 12.58
C ARG A 92 -0.17 -16.42 12.15
N SER A 93 -0.88 -15.40 12.61
CA SER A 93 -2.30 -15.21 12.27
C SER A 93 -2.50 -14.87 10.79
N LEU A 94 -1.60 -14.09 10.20
CA LEU A 94 -1.61 -13.78 8.77
C LEU A 94 -1.41 -15.06 7.95
N LEU A 95 -0.40 -15.86 8.28
CA LEU A 95 -0.14 -17.14 7.59
C LEU A 95 -1.29 -18.13 7.71
N SER A 96 -1.83 -18.31 8.92
CA SER A 96 -2.98 -19.20 9.13
C SER A 96 -4.19 -18.76 8.30
N MET A 97 -4.45 -17.46 8.20
CA MET A 97 -5.54 -16.91 7.38
C MET A 97 -5.33 -17.16 5.89
N THR A 98 -4.09 -17.05 5.39
CA THR A 98 -3.76 -17.23 3.96
C THR A 98 -3.79 -18.71 3.53
N ILE A 99 -3.39 -19.64 4.40
CA ILE A 99 -3.36 -21.08 4.08
C ILE A 99 -4.77 -21.68 4.11
N SER A 100 -5.52 -21.41 5.19
CA SER A 100 -6.84 -22.01 5.38
C SER A 100 -7.69 -21.18 6.35
N PRO A 101 -8.60 -20.33 5.84
CA PRO A 101 -9.51 -19.54 6.67
C PRO A 101 -10.32 -20.40 7.65
N GLY A 102 -10.80 -21.58 7.22
CA GLY A 102 -11.59 -22.49 8.06
C GLY A 102 -10.82 -23.09 9.23
N LEU A 103 -9.56 -23.50 9.04
CA LEU A 103 -8.73 -24.00 10.14
C LEU A 103 -8.26 -22.86 11.06
N ALA A 104 -8.07 -21.65 10.52
CA ALA A 104 -7.73 -20.48 11.32
C ALA A 104 -8.85 -20.09 12.29
N GLN A 105 -10.11 -20.17 11.87
CA GLN A 105 -11.28 -19.99 12.74
C GLN A 105 -11.33 -21.05 13.85
N GLY A 106 -11.06 -22.33 13.53
CA GLY A 106 -10.96 -23.41 14.52
C GLY A 106 -9.81 -23.24 15.52
N GLY A 107 -8.73 -22.56 15.12
CA GLY A 107 -7.57 -22.25 15.96
C GLY A 107 -7.69 -20.95 16.78
N GLY A 108 -8.88 -20.32 16.84
CA GLY A 108 -9.11 -19.10 17.62
C GLY A 108 -8.65 -17.79 16.96
N VAL A 109 -8.26 -17.81 15.69
CA VAL A 109 -7.87 -16.59 14.96
C VAL A 109 -9.11 -15.82 14.53
N ASN A 110 -9.22 -14.57 14.98
CA ASN A 110 -10.26 -13.67 14.51
C ASN A 110 -9.92 -13.16 13.11
N ILE A 111 -10.48 -13.81 12.08
CA ILE A 111 -10.26 -13.48 10.66
C ILE A 111 -10.54 -12.01 10.38
N GLN A 112 -11.62 -11.44 10.94
CA GLN A 112 -11.98 -10.05 10.69
C GLN A 112 -10.93 -9.07 11.21
N ARG A 113 -10.34 -9.34 12.38
CA ARG A 113 -9.27 -8.52 12.95
C ARG A 113 -7.98 -8.66 12.14
N THR A 114 -7.59 -9.87 11.78
CA THR A 114 -6.38 -10.11 10.98
C THR A 114 -6.48 -9.48 9.59
N ARG A 115 -7.64 -9.57 8.95
CA ARG A 115 -7.94 -8.90 7.68
C ARG A 115 -7.87 -7.38 7.81
N LEU A 116 -8.44 -6.81 8.87
CA LEU A 116 -8.35 -5.37 9.16
C LEU A 116 -6.89 -4.93 9.32
N ILE A 117 -6.09 -5.67 10.10
CA ILE A 117 -4.66 -5.38 10.30
C ILE A 117 -3.93 -5.41 8.96
N LEU A 118 -4.15 -6.43 8.13
CA LEU A 118 -3.53 -6.53 6.81
C LEU A 118 -3.89 -5.33 5.92
N MET A 119 -5.17 -4.93 5.89
CA MET A 119 -5.62 -3.76 5.13
C MET A 119 -5.00 -2.46 5.64
N LEU A 120 -4.91 -2.27 6.96
CA LEU A 120 -4.29 -1.08 7.56
C LEU A 120 -2.79 -1.00 7.28
N VAL A 121 -2.08 -2.12 7.41
CA VAL A 121 -0.64 -2.20 7.10
C VAL A 121 -0.41 -1.90 5.62
N THR A 122 -1.23 -2.44 4.74
CA THR A 122 -1.15 -2.17 3.30
C THR A 122 -1.45 -0.71 2.98
N ALA A 123 -2.51 -0.14 3.58
CA ALA A 123 -2.88 1.26 3.44
C ALA A 123 -1.76 2.21 3.93
N LEU A 124 -1.17 1.92 5.09
CA LEU A 124 -0.04 2.67 5.62
C LEU A 124 1.17 2.58 4.68
N THR A 125 1.49 1.37 4.20
CA THR A 125 2.61 1.15 3.26
C THR A 125 2.40 1.97 1.98
N ILE A 126 1.17 1.96 1.42
CA ILE A 126 0.83 2.75 0.23
C ILE A 126 0.96 4.24 0.52
N GLY A 127 0.35 4.75 1.59
CA GLY A 127 0.38 6.16 1.94
C GLY A 127 1.80 6.69 2.18
N VAL A 128 2.64 5.87 2.81
CA VAL A 128 4.04 6.18 3.11
C VAL A 128 4.89 6.26 1.84
N ALA A 129 4.69 5.33 0.90
CA ALA A 129 5.51 5.22 -0.31
C ALA A 129 4.96 6.05 -1.49
N MET A 130 3.70 6.50 -1.47
CA MET A 130 3.06 7.21 -2.57
C MET A 130 3.83 8.45 -3.05
N LYS A 131 4.41 9.23 -2.13
CA LYS A 131 5.15 10.46 -2.49
C LYS A 131 6.38 10.17 -3.36
N PHE A 132 7.07 9.07 -3.09
CA PHE A 132 8.31 8.68 -3.78
C PHE A 132 8.05 7.77 -4.99
N VAL A 133 7.18 6.76 -4.84
CA VAL A 133 6.92 5.76 -5.88
C VAL A 133 5.85 6.22 -6.87
N GLY A 134 4.89 7.05 -6.45
CA GLY A 134 3.70 7.36 -7.24
C GLY A 134 2.58 6.35 -7.08
N ALA A 135 1.34 6.84 -7.21
CA ALA A 135 0.14 6.04 -6.98
C ALA A 135 -0.11 4.93 -8.02
N LEU A 136 0.37 5.10 -9.26
CA LEU A 136 0.23 4.06 -10.30
C LEU A 136 1.26 2.96 -10.13
N ILE A 137 2.53 3.35 -9.95
CA ILE A 137 3.67 2.43 -9.92
C ILE A 137 3.63 1.56 -8.66
N ILE A 138 3.13 2.09 -7.54
CA ILE A 138 3.12 1.36 -6.26
C ILE A 138 2.34 0.06 -6.33
N THR A 139 1.25 0.01 -7.10
CA THR A 139 0.45 -1.21 -7.25
C THR A 139 1.26 -2.31 -7.96
N SER A 140 1.94 -1.94 -9.03
CA SER A 140 2.89 -2.81 -9.74
C SER A 140 4.02 -3.28 -8.84
N LEU A 141 4.60 -2.38 -8.03
CA LEU A 141 5.70 -2.68 -7.13
C LEU A 141 5.28 -3.60 -5.97
N LEU A 142 4.02 -3.57 -5.54
CA LEU A 142 3.50 -4.49 -4.53
C LEU A 142 3.16 -5.87 -5.11
N ILE A 143 2.70 -5.94 -6.35
CA ILE A 143 2.19 -7.18 -6.95
C ILE A 143 3.28 -7.97 -7.69
N ILE A 144 4.06 -7.32 -8.56
CA ILE A 144 4.98 -7.99 -9.48
C ILE A 144 6.11 -8.72 -8.74
N PRO A 145 6.81 -8.13 -7.75
CA PRO A 145 7.89 -8.81 -7.04
C PRO A 145 7.37 -10.03 -6.26
N ALA A 146 6.21 -9.90 -5.60
CA ALA A 146 5.58 -11.00 -4.87
C ALA A 146 5.13 -12.14 -5.80
N ALA A 147 4.49 -11.80 -6.93
CA ALA A 147 4.07 -12.77 -7.93
C ALA A 147 5.25 -13.50 -8.58
N THR A 148 6.33 -12.76 -8.84
CA THR A 148 7.58 -13.33 -9.37
C THR A 148 8.24 -14.26 -8.35
N ALA A 149 8.37 -13.82 -7.10
CA ALA A 149 8.96 -14.60 -6.01
C ALA A 149 8.23 -15.93 -5.75
N ARG A 150 6.89 -15.94 -5.90
CA ARG A 150 6.06 -17.14 -5.74
C ARG A 150 6.48 -18.29 -6.67
N ARG A 151 7.08 -18.00 -7.83
CA ARG A 151 7.57 -19.03 -8.76
C ARG A 151 8.86 -19.70 -8.26
N PHE A 152 9.65 -19.01 -7.44
CA PHE A 152 10.96 -19.47 -6.98
C PHE A 152 10.92 -20.11 -5.60
N VAL A 153 9.99 -19.70 -4.72
CA VAL A 153 9.96 -20.14 -3.32
C VAL A 153 8.56 -20.57 -2.91
N ARG A 154 8.49 -21.69 -2.16
CA ARG A 154 7.23 -22.28 -1.67
C ARG A 154 6.89 -21.91 -0.22
N SER A 155 7.84 -21.38 0.55
CA SER A 155 7.58 -20.88 1.91
C SER A 155 7.19 -19.39 1.87
N PRO A 156 6.22 -18.95 2.68
CA PRO A 156 5.83 -17.53 2.78
C PRO A 156 6.98 -16.60 3.18
N GLU A 157 7.82 -17.03 4.13
CA GLU A 157 8.99 -16.27 4.60
C GLU A 157 10.00 -16.08 3.48
N GLY A 158 10.30 -17.16 2.75
CA GLY A 158 11.25 -17.10 1.64
C GLY A 158 10.69 -16.35 0.44
N MET A 159 9.37 -16.41 0.20
CA MET A 159 8.71 -15.59 -0.80
C MET A 159 8.82 -14.09 -0.46
N ALA A 160 8.65 -13.71 0.80
CA ALA A 160 8.84 -12.33 1.24
C ALA A 160 10.29 -11.85 1.01
N ALA A 161 11.29 -12.65 1.40
CA ALA A 161 12.69 -12.31 1.20
C ALA A 161 13.07 -12.15 -0.28
N VAL A 162 12.64 -13.09 -1.13
CA VAL A 162 12.91 -13.02 -2.58
C VAL A 162 12.15 -11.86 -3.23
N ALA A 163 10.92 -11.56 -2.81
CA ALA A 163 10.16 -10.42 -3.30
C ALA A 163 10.86 -9.09 -2.97
N VAL A 164 11.44 -8.96 -1.77
CA VAL A 164 12.24 -7.79 -1.39
C VAL A 164 13.45 -7.64 -2.30
N VAL A 165 14.20 -8.73 -2.55
CA VAL A 165 15.37 -8.69 -3.44
C VAL A 165 14.97 -8.28 -4.86
N ILE A 166 13.91 -8.87 -5.41
CA ILE A 166 13.40 -8.51 -6.74
C ILE A 166 12.96 -7.05 -6.78
N GLY A 167 12.27 -6.57 -5.74
CA GLY A 167 11.84 -5.18 -5.62
C GLY A 167 13.01 -4.21 -5.58
N VAL A 168 14.06 -4.51 -4.80
CA VAL A 168 15.28 -3.69 -4.73
C VAL A 168 15.98 -3.64 -6.09
N ILE A 169 16.09 -4.77 -6.79
CA ILE A 169 16.68 -4.84 -8.13
C ILE A 169 15.83 -4.04 -9.12
N ALA A 170 14.51 -4.17 -9.08
CA ALA A 170 13.60 -3.46 -9.98
C ALA A 170 13.65 -1.94 -9.78
N VAL A 171 13.61 -1.47 -8.53
CA VAL A 171 13.69 -0.04 -8.21
C VAL A 171 15.07 0.51 -8.55
N THR A 172 16.15 -0.15 -8.12
CA THR A 172 17.52 0.33 -8.38
C THR A 172 17.84 0.32 -9.87
N GLY A 173 17.45 -0.75 -10.57
CA GLY A 173 17.59 -0.86 -12.02
C GLY A 173 16.77 0.20 -12.75
N GLY A 174 15.50 0.36 -12.41
CA GLY A 174 14.62 1.39 -12.99
C GLY A 174 15.17 2.80 -12.80
N LEU A 175 15.63 3.14 -11.59
CA LEU A 175 16.26 4.44 -11.29
C LEU A 175 17.55 4.64 -12.08
N THR A 176 18.37 3.60 -12.20
CA THR A 176 19.61 3.66 -12.98
C THR A 176 19.31 3.91 -14.46
N PHE A 177 18.33 3.19 -15.03
CA PHE A 177 17.92 3.38 -16.42
C PHE A 177 17.30 4.78 -16.65
N SER A 178 16.45 5.25 -15.75
CA SER A 178 15.87 6.60 -15.80
C SER A 178 16.98 7.67 -15.79
N ALA A 179 17.99 7.52 -14.94
CA ALA A 179 19.12 8.43 -14.86
C ALA A 179 20.00 8.45 -16.14
N PHE A 180 20.05 7.35 -16.89
CA PHE A 180 20.84 7.29 -18.15
C PHE A 180 20.05 7.68 -19.39
N TYR A 181 18.72 7.49 -19.40
CA TYR A 181 17.88 7.68 -20.58
C TYR A 181 16.92 8.88 -20.49
N ASP A 182 16.94 9.66 -19.40
CA ASP A 182 16.05 10.81 -19.14
C ASP A 182 14.55 10.47 -19.35
N THR A 183 14.20 9.19 -19.17
CA THR A 183 12.81 8.72 -19.23
C THR A 183 12.21 8.74 -17.82
N PRO A 184 10.96 9.21 -17.66
CA PRO A 184 10.25 9.19 -16.39
C PRO A 184 10.03 7.76 -15.87
#